data_AF-A0A249C5F9-F1
#
_entry.id   AF-A0A249C5F9-F1
#
_cell.length_a   1.000
_cell.length_b   1.000
_cell.length_c   1.000
_cell.angle_alpha   90.00
_cell.angle_beta   90.00
_cell.angle_gamma   90.00
#
_symmetry.space_group_name_H-M   'P 1'
#
loop_
_entity.id
_entity.type
_entity.pdbx_description
1 polymer ?
#
loop_
_entity_poly.entity_id
_entity_poly.type
_entity_poly.pdbx_seq_one_letter_code
_entity_poly.pdbx_strand_id
1 'polypeptide(L)'
;MTAQNSKTVAGASGTFTLGGDLTINRLGFGAMRLTAKGVWGPPDDRDECVRVLRRAVELGVNFIDTADSYGPYFSEEIIHEALHPYDGLVIATKAGLLRTGPDIWIPLGNPSYLRQECELSLRRLGVDTIDLFQLHRIDKNFPLEDQVGELLTLKNEGKIRHIGLSEINVDQLGAAQKITEIVSVQNMYNLSARDAEPLLDAVTEQGIGFIPWFPLAAGPLAAPDGPLQRIAAEHDATPSQLALAWLLKRSPVMLPIPGTSKVAHLEENVAAAQITLSDDEFETLSAAGAQQTG
;
A
#
# COMPACT_ATOMS: atom_id res chain seq x y z
N MET A 1 -16.91 -10.34 33.92
CA MET A 1 -17.19 -9.29 32.93
C MET A 1 -16.02 -9.27 31.96
N THR A 2 -16.15 -10.01 30.87
CA THR A 2 -15.14 -10.03 29.81
C THR A 2 -15.22 -8.70 29.07
N ALA A 3 -14.13 -7.94 29.06
CA ALA A 3 -14.02 -6.76 28.20
C ALA A 3 -14.27 -7.22 26.77
N GLN A 4 -15.40 -6.79 26.18
CA GLN A 4 -15.57 -6.84 24.74
C GLN A 4 -14.46 -5.97 24.17
N ASN A 5 -13.42 -6.61 23.65
CA ASN A 5 -12.34 -5.96 22.95
C ASN A 5 -12.97 -5.35 21.70
N SER A 6 -13.41 -4.10 21.80
CA SER A 6 -13.95 -3.32 20.70
C SER A 6 -12.85 -3.22 19.65
N LYS A 7 -12.84 -4.14 18.68
CA LYS A 7 -11.96 -4.08 17.52
C LYS A 7 -12.13 -2.69 16.90
N THR A 8 -11.03 -1.98 16.70
CA THR A 8 -11.02 -0.74 15.92
C THR A 8 -11.57 -1.01 14.52
N VAL A 9 -12.02 0.04 13.82
CA VAL A 9 -12.65 -0.13 12.49
C VAL A 9 -11.69 -0.87 11.54
N ALA A 10 -10.44 -0.42 11.42
CA ALA A 10 -9.43 -1.11 10.62
C ALA A 10 -9.09 -2.51 11.16
N GLY A 11 -9.16 -2.73 12.49
CA GLY A 11 -8.92 -4.04 13.11
C GLY A 11 -9.94 -5.12 12.72
N ALA A 12 -11.09 -4.74 12.15
CA ALA A 12 -12.04 -5.69 11.56
C ALA A 12 -11.47 -6.40 10.32
N SER A 13 -10.49 -5.79 9.62
CA SER A 13 -9.83 -6.39 8.45
C SER A 13 -8.92 -7.58 8.78
N GLY A 14 -8.72 -7.88 10.06
CA GLY A 14 -7.74 -8.86 10.53
C GLY A 14 -6.33 -8.27 10.52
N THR A 15 -5.36 -9.11 10.90
CA THR A 15 -3.95 -8.71 11.04
C THR A 15 -3.04 -9.52 10.15
N PHE A 16 -1.90 -8.94 9.82
CA PHE A 16 -0.79 -9.59 9.12
C PHE A 16 0.52 -9.19 9.80
N THR A 17 1.50 -10.09 9.86
CA THR A 17 2.81 -9.80 10.48
C THR A 17 3.89 -9.74 9.40
N LEU A 18 4.27 -8.53 9.01
CA LEU A 18 5.36 -8.27 8.06
C LEU A 18 6.69 -8.74 8.65
N GLY A 19 7.43 -9.54 7.89
CA GLY A 19 8.75 -10.05 8.28
C GLY A 19 8.78 -10.86 9.58
N GLY A 20 7.62 -11.33 10.06
CA GLY A 20 7.50 -12.12 11.28
C GLY A 20 7.53 -11.33 12.59
N ASP A 21 7.72 -10.01 12.56
CA ASP A 21 7.88 -9.18 13.77
C ASP A 21 7.11 -7.85 13.76
N LEU A 22 6.56 -7.39 12.62
CA LEU A 22 5.77 -6.18 12.52
C LEU A 22 4.29 -6.49 12.25
N THR A 23 3.48 -6.57 13.31
CA THR A 23 2.04 -6.84 13.18
C THR A 23 1.24 -5.58 12.84
N ILE A 24 0.53 -5.63 11.72
CA ILE A 24 -0.34 -4.58 11.21
C ILE A 24 -1.78 -5.06 11.04
N ASN A 25 -2.72 -4.13 11.07
CA ASN A 25 -4.06 -4.35 10.53
C ASN A 25 -3.96 -4.37 8.99
N ARG A 26 -4.71 -5.26 8.35
CA ARG A 26 -4.58 -5.51 6.90
C ARG A 26 -5.00 -4.32 6.05
N LEU A 27 -5.98 -3.54 6.50
CA LEU A 27 -6.36 -2.29 5.84
C LEU A 27 -5.43 -1.15 6.29
N GLY A 28 -4.50 -0.77 5.42
CA GLY A 28 -3.53 0.31 5.63
C GLY A 28 -3.98 1.65 5.02
N PHE A 29 -3.06 2.62 4.94
CA PHE A 29 -3.28 3.91 4.30
C PHE A 29 -2.18 4.25 3.29
N GLY A 30 -2.56 4.64 2.08
CA GLY A 30 -1.65 5.06 1.02
C GLY A 30 -1.54 6.59 0.93
N ALA A 31 -0.37 7.14 1.19
CA ALA A 31 -0.15 8.58 1.34
C ALA A 31 0.07 9.34 0.02
N MET A 32 -0.02 8.68 -1.14
CA MET A 32 0.18 9.30 -2.46
C MET A 32 -0.77 10.49 -2.69
N ARG A 33 -1.99 10.45 -2.14
CA ARG A 33 -3.00 11.50 -2.29
C ARG A 33 -2.79 12.71 -1.38
N LEU A 34 -1.81 12.69 -0.49
CA LEU A 34 -1.42 13.85 0.34
C LEU A 34 -0.54 14.85 -0.44
N THR A 35 -0.76 14.96 -1.75
CA THR A 35 0.08 15.71 -2.69
C THR A 35 -0.79 16.44 -3.70
N ALA A 36 -0.23 17.41 -4.41
CA ALA A 36 -0.95 18.14 -5.46
C ALA A 36 -1.20 17.30 -6.73
N LYS A 37 -1.96 17.88 -7.66
CA LYS A 37 -2.23 17.30 -8.98
C LYS A 37 -0.94 16.86 -9.67
N GLY A 38 -0.97 15.67 -10.27
CA GLY A 38 0.19 15.05 -10.91
C GLY A 38 1.20 14.44 -9.93
N VAL A 39 0.80 14.31 -8.66
CA VAL A 39 1.61 13.83 -7.54
C VAL A 39 2.90 14.65 -7.42
N TRP A 40 2.77 15.96 -7.56
CA TRP A 40 3.89 16.88 -7.69
C TRP A 40 3.66 18.16 -6.87
N GLY A 41 4.54 18.40 -5.92
CA GLY A 41 4.44 19.53 -5.00
C GLY A 41 3.51 19.27 -3.80
N PRO A 42 3.35 20.30 -2.94
CA PRO A 42 2.59 20.20 -1.71
C PRO A 42 1.09 20.07 -1.98
N PRO A 43 0.30 19.48 -1.07
CA PRO A 43 -1.16 19.46 -1.18
C PRO A 43 -1.76 20.87 -1.06
N ASP A 44 -2.96 21.07 -1.61
CA ASP A 44 -3.70 22.34 -1.51
C ASP A 44 -4.04 22.71 -0.06
N ASP A 45 -4.30 21.71 0.79
CA ASP A 45 -4.64 21.86 2.21
C ASP A 45 -3.82 20.86 3.03
N ARG A 46 -2.67 21.34 3.55
CA ARG A 46 -1.76 20.53 4.37
C ARG A 46 -2.37 20.17 5.72
N ASP A 47 -3.11 21.08 6.34
CA ASP A 47 -3.75 20.84 7.64
C ASP A 47 -4.80 19.73 7.54
N GLU A 48 -5.56 19.67 6.45
CA GLU A 48 -6.47 18.55 6.19
C GLU A 48 -5.72 17.23 6.01
N CYS A 49 -4.58 17.23 5.31
CA CYS A 49 -3.75 16.03 5.16
C CYS A 49 -3.23 15.52 6.51
N VAL A 50 -2.84 16.43 7.41
CA VAL A 50 -2.46 16.09 8.80
C VAL A 50 -3.65 15.51 9.57
N ARG A 51 -4.86 16.10 9.44
CA ARG A 51 -6.08 15.56 10.04
C ARG A 51 -6.42 14.17 9.52
N VAL A 52 -6.27 13.92 8.22
CA VAL A 52 -6.47 12.60 7.59
C VAL A 52 -5.56 11.56 8.23
N LEU A 53 -4.26 11.82 8.33
CA LEU A 53 -3.31 10.86 8.92
C LEU A 53 -3.62 10.55 10.38
N ARG A 54 -3.89 11.58 11.20
CA ARG A 54 -4.26 11.38 12.61
C ARG A 54 -5.54 10.57 12.73
N ARG A 55 -6.54 10.89 11.91
CA ARG A 55 -7.81 10.16 11.87
C ARG A 55 -7.62 8.70 11.44
N ALA A 56 -6.70 8.41 10.53
CA ALA A 56 -6.41 7.04 10.11
C ALA A 56 -5.94 6.20 11.31
N VAL A 57 -5.02 6.74 12.11
CA VAL A 57 -4.55 6.10 13.34
C VAL A 57 -5.66 5.93 14.37
N GLU A 58 -6.52 6.94 14.58
CA GLU A 58 -7.68 6.82 15.46
C GLU A 58 -8.66 5.70 15.04
N LEU A 59 -8.82 5.47 13.73
CA LEU A 59 -9.65 4.39 13.19
C LEU A 59 -8.96 3.02 13.27
N GLY A 60 -7.72 2.97 13.76
CA GLY A 60 -6.91 1.78 13.97
C GLY A 60 -5.98 1.42 12.82
N VAL A 61 -5.82 2.28 11.80
CA VAL A 61 -4.81 2.05 10.77
C VAL A 61 -3.42 2.20 11.40
N ASN A 62 -2.58 1.17 11.27
CA ASN A 62 -1.22 1.18 11.79
C ASN A 62 -0.17 0.85 10.72
N PHE A 63 -0.56 0.79 9.45
CA PHE A 63 0.33 0.63 8.31
C PHE A 63 0.19 1.81 7.36
N ILE A 64 1.23 2.63 7.26
CA ILE A 64 1.25 3.84 6.43
C ILE A 64 2.27 3.65 5.31
N ASP A 65 1.81 3.66 4.06
CA ASP A 65 2.64 3.53 2.87
C ASP A 65 2.83 4.90 2.19
N THR A 66 4.08 5.27 1.95
CA THR A 66 4.49 6.48 1.23
C THR A 66 5.63 6.19 0.26
N ALA A 67 6.25 7.21 -0.34
CA ALA A 67 7.45 7.11 -1.17
C ALA A 67 8.17 8.47 -1.25
N ASP A 68 9.49 8.44 -1.47
CA ASP A 68 10.33 9.61 -1.78
C ASP A 68 9.71 10.52 -2.87
N SER A 69 9.09 9.88 -3.86
CA SER A 69 8.61 10.44 -5.11
C SER A 69 7.22 11.08 -5.01
N TYR A 70 6.53 10.93 -3.88
CA TYR A 70 5.17 11.44 -3.68
C TYR A 70 5.15 12.92 -3.34
N GLY A 71 4.75 13.73 -4.33
CA GLY A 71 4.85 15.19 -4.25
C GLY A 71 6.26 15.51 -3.81
N PRO A 72 7.27 15.19 -4.63
CA PRO A 72 8.58 14.72 -4.17
C PRO A 72 8.98 15.27 -2.80
N TYR A 73 9.13 14.34 -1.85
CA TYR A 73 9.52 14.57 -0.46
C TYR A 73 8.41 15.10 0.47
N PHE A 74 7.36 15.75 -0.04
CA PHE A 74 6.29 16.33 0.81
C PHE A 74 5.49 15.28 1.59
N SER A 75 5.21 14.10 1.00
CA SER A 75 4.39 13.09 1.67
C SER A 75 5.03 12.59 2.97
N GLU A 76 6.35 12.33 2.96
CA GLU A 76 7.10 11.91 4.14
C GLU A 76 7.15 13.00 5.21
N GLU A 77 7.34 14.26 4.81
CA GLU A 77 7.33 15.40 5.74
C GLU A 77 5.97 15.57 6.43
N ILE A 78 4.87 15.38 5.70
CA ILE A 78 3.50 15.47 6.26
C ILE A 78 3.25 14.31 7.23
N ILE A 79 3.75 13.10 6.91
CA ILE A 79 3.67 11.95 7.81
C ILE A 79 4.44 12.20 9.10
N HIS A 80 5.65 12.72 9.02
CA HIS A 80 6.44 13.11 10.19
C HIS A 80 5.70 14.15 11.04
N GLU A 81 5.23 15.25 10.44
CA GLU A 81 4.47 16.29 11.15
C GLU A 81 3.22 15.74 11.86
N ALA A 82 2.49 14.84 11.21
CA ALA A 82 1.23 14.34 11.72
C ALA A 82 1.40 13.30 12.83
N LEU A 83 2.38 12.40 12.69
CA LEU A 83 2.43 11.12 13.39
C LEU A 83 3.74 10.85 14.16
N HIS A 84 4.77 11.69 14.08
CA HIS A 84 6.01 11.49 14.84
C HIS A 84 5.84 11.94 16.31
N PRO A 85 6.32 11.17 17.31
CA PRO A 85 6.94 9.85 17.20
C PRO A 85 5.92 8.75 16.84
N TYR A 86 6.35 7.76 16.04
CA TYR A 86 5.49 6.75 15.43
C TYR A 86 5.11 5.60 16.38
N ASP A 87 4.38 5.91 17.45
CA ASP A 87 4.01 4.92 18.47
C ASP A 87 3.04 3.86 17.93
N GLY A 88 3.53 2.62 17.76
CA GLY A 88 2.73 1.48 17.31
C GLY A 88 2.34 1.51 15.83
N LEU A 89 3.07 2.30 15.03
CA LEU A 89 2.88 2.40 13.58
C LEU A 89 4.03 1.72 12.83
N VAL A 90 3.71 1.19 11.66
CA VAL A 90 4.67 0.70 10.67
C VAL A 90 4.67 1.65 9.50
N ILE A 91 5.82 2.28 9.23
CA ILE A 91 6.00 3.21 8.12
C ILE A 91 6.75 2.53 6.98
N ALA A 92 6.07 2.39 5.84
CA ALA A 92 6.66 1.93 4.59
C ALA A 92 6.98 3.10 3.67
N THR A 93 8.19 3.18 3.15
CA THR A 93 8.56 4.12 2.07
C THR A 93 9.29 3.41 0.93
N LYS A 94 9.63 4.15 -0.12
CA LYS A 94 10.20 3.61 -1.35
C LYS A 94 11.22 4.57 -1.95
N ALA A 95 12.13 4.00 -2.73
CA ALA A 95 13.00 4.72 -3.65
C ALA A 95 13.12 3.98 -4.99
N GLY A 96 13.59 4.68 -6.02
CA GLY A 96 13.82 4.12 -7.35
C GLY A 96 13.03 4.78 -8.47
N LEU A 97 12.42 5.95 -8.20
CA LEU A 97 11.76 6.78 -9.20
C LEU A 97 12.29 8.21 -9.14
N LEU A 98 12.93 8.66 -10.22
CA LEU A 98 13.15 10.07 -10.46
C LEU A 98 11.84 10.77 -10.81
N ARG A 99 11.70 11.96 -10.25
CA ARG A 99 10.56 12.86 -10.45
C ARG A 99 11.10 14.17 -11.02
N THR A 100 10.96 14.37 -12.33
CA THR A 100 11.44 15.58 -13.05
C THR A 100 10.32 16.54 -13.45
N GLY A 101 9.08 16.20 -13.13
CA GLY A 101 7.91 17.06 -13.31
C GLY A 101 6.60 16.35 -12.92
N PRO A 102 5.46 17.07 -12.97
CA PRO A 102 4.15 16.48 -12.72
C PRO A 102 3.90 15.33 -13.69
N ASP A 103 3.43 14.19 -13.16
CA ASP A 103 3.16 12.97 -13.91
C ASP A 103 4.36 12.35 -14.66
N ILE A 104 5.60 12.83 -14.43
CA ILE A 104 6.82 12.25 -15.03
C ILE A 104 7.51 11.34 -14.03
N TRP A 105 7.44 10.03 -14.29
CA TRP A 105 7.99 8.98 -13.42
C TRP A 105 9.06 8.21 -14.20
N ILE A 106 10.32 8.35 -13.81
CA ILE A 106 11.45 7.71 -14.51
C ILE A 106 12.10 6.70 -13.55
N PRO A 107 12.06 5.39 -13.83
CA PRO A 107 12.82 4.41 -13.05
C PRO A 107 14.30 4.78 -12.97
N LEU A 108 14.86 4.73 -11.77
CA LEU A 108 16.29 4.88 -11.54
C LEU A 108 16.74 3.89 -10.46
N GLY A 109 17.22 2.75 -10.90
CA GLY A 109 17.73 1.68 -10.05
C GLY A 109 19.23 1.80 -9.76
N ASN A 110 19.78 3.01 -9.83
CA ASN A 110 21.19 3.22 -9.50
C ASN A 110 21.41 3.00 -7.98
N PRO A 111 22.32 2.09 -7.55
CA PRO A 111 22.55 1.83 -6.13
C PRO A 111 22.86 3.09 -5.29
N SER A 112 23.68 4.00 -5.82
CA SER A 112 24.00 5.26 -5.11
C SER A 112 22.78 6.16 -4.94
N TYR A 113 21.85 6.16 -5.91
CA TYR A 113 20.58 6.88 -5.79
C TYR A 113 19.66 6.23 -4.76
N LEU A 114 19.51 4.91 -4.79
CA LEU A 114 18.70 4.16 -3.81
C LEU A 114 19.18 4.42 -2.38
N ARG A 115 20.50 4.38 -2.15
CA ARG A 115 21.11 4.76 -0.87
C ARG A 115 20.81 6.20 -0.49
N GLN A 116 21.05 7.14 -1.40
CA GLN A 116 20.81 8.55 -1.13
C GLN A 116 19.36 8.79 -0.70
N GLU A 117 18.38 8.24 -1.41
CA GLU A 117 16.97 8.41 -1.07
C GLU A 117 16.58 7.70 0.22
N CYS A 118 17.19 6.56 0.57
CA CYS A 118 17.04 5.97 1.90
C CYS A 118 17.51 6.93 3.01
N GLU A 119 18.71 7.51 2.87
CA GLU A 119 19.27 8.46 3.85
C GLU A 119 18.42 9.73 3.98
N LEU A 120 17.85 10.22 2.88
CA LEU A 120 16.99 11.39 2.91
C LEU A 120 15.61 11.05 3.50
N SER A 121 15.06 9.87 3.22
CA SER A 121 13.80 9.40 3.80
C SER A 121 13.93 9.24 5.31
N LEU A 122 15.04 8.67 5.82
CA LEU A 122 15.37 8.60 7.25
C LEU A 122 15.29 9.99 7.91
N ARG A 123 15.88 11.01 7.28
CA ARG A 123 15.87 12.39 7.79
C ARG A 123 14.48 13.02 7.76
N ARG A 124 13.72 12.86 6.67
CA ARG A 124 12.38 13.44 6.54
C ARG A 124 11.37 12.81 7.48
N LEU A 125 11.48 11.49 7.67
CA LEU A 125 10.66 10.73 8.61
C LEU A 125 11.17 10.82 10.06
N GLY A 126 12.35 11.40 10.31
CA GLY A 126 12.89 11.60 11.66
C GLY A 126 13.21 10.29 12.39
N VAL A 127 13.65 9.26 11.67
CA VAL A 127 13.94 7.92 12.23
C VAL A 127 15.35 7.45 11.89
N ASP A 128 15.91 6.60 12.74
CA ASP A 128 17.20 5.93 12.50
C ASP A 128 17.06 4.65 11.68
N THR A 129 15.87 4.04 11.67
CA THR A 129 15.54 2.83 10.92
C THR A 129 14.15 2.96 10.30
N ILE A 130 14.03 2.71 8.99
CA ILE A 130 12.73 2.60 8.29
C ILE A 130 12.19 1.17 8.46
N ASP A 131 10.91 1.01 8.80
CA ASP A 131 10.32 -0.32 9.03
C ASP A 131 10.26 -1.18 7.76
N LEU A 132 9.78 -0.61 6.65
CA LEU A 132 9.71 -1.28 5.35
C LEU A 132 10.20 -0.33 4.26
N PHE A 133 11.28 -0.70 3.59
CA PHE A 133 11.79 0.05 2.44
C PHE A 133 11.62 -0.77 1.17
N GLN A 134 10.93 -0.20 0.18
CA GLN A 134 10.59 -0.91 -1.04
C GLN A 134 11.39 -0.37 -2.23
N LEU A 135 11.89 -1.26 -3.09
CA LEU A 135 12.35 -0.87 -4.42
C LEU A 135 11.12 -0.52 -5.26
N HIS A 136 10.95 0.76 -5.57
CA HIS A 136 9.73 1.28 -6.18
C HIS A 136 9.56 0.77 -7.62
N ARG A 137 10.64 0.64 -8.38
CA ARG A 137 10.64 0.00 -9.71
C ARG A 137 11.99 -0.67 -9.91
N ILE A 138 11.98 -1.87 -10.52
CA ILE A 138 13.20 -2.47 -11.06
C ILE A 138 13.56 -1.70 -12.34
N ASP A 139 14.72 -1.06 -12.35
CA ASP A 139 15.26 -0.40 -13.53
C ASP A 139 16.08 -1.41 -14.34
N LYS A 140 15.70 -1.60 -15.61
CA LYS A 140 16.39 -2.50 -16.55
C LYS A 140 17.81 -2.06 -16.91
N ASN A 141 18.18 -0.80 -16.64
CA ASN A 141 19.50 -0.27 -16.94
C ASN A 141 20.55 -0.66 -15.88
N PHE A 142 20.12 -1.21 -14.74
CA PHE A 142 20.98 -1.70 -13.68
C PHE A 142 20.68 -3.18 -13.42
N PRO A 143 21.68 -4.01 -13.07
CA PRO A 143 21.42 -5.39 -12.64
C PRO A 143 20.47 -5.44 -11.45
N LEU A 144 19.62 -6.47 -11.38
CA LEU A 144 18.71 -6.66 -10.25
C LEU A 144 19.52 -6.90 -8.96
N GLU A 145 20.61 -7.64 -9.09
CA GLU A 145 21.51 -8.00 -8.01
C GLU A 145 22.13 -6.79 -7.33
N ASP A 146 22.48 -5.77 -8.12
CA ASP A 146 23.04 -4.52 -7.60
C ASP A 146 21.96 -3.68 -6.90
N GLN A 147 20.75 -3.63 -7.47
CA GLN A 147 19.61 -2.89 -6.91
C GLN A 147 19.16 -3.47 -5.56
N VAL A 148 18.87 -4.77 -5.53
CA VAL A 148 18.41 -5.47 -4.32
C VAL A 148 19.57 -5.65 -3.33
N GLY A 149 20.80 -5.83 -3.83
CA GLY A 149 22.01 -5.91 -3.02
C GLY A 149 22.29 -4.62 -2.25
N GLU A 150 21.98 -3.45 -2.82
CA GLU A 150 22.07 -2.18 -2.10
C GLU A 150 21.06 -2.11 -0.94
N LEU A 151 19.82 -2.53 -1.17
CA LEU A 151 18.81 -2.60 -0.10
C LEU A 151 19.24 -3.58 1.01
N LEU A 152 19.80 -4.74 0.65
CA LEU A 152 20.39 -5.67 1.63
C LEU A 152 21.52 -5.00 2.42
N THR A 153 22.37 -4.21 1.77
CA THR A 153 23.45 -3.48 2.44
C THR A 153 22.87 -2.48 3.46
N LEU A 154 21.86 -1.69 3.07
CA LEU A 154 21.14 -0.79 3.98
C LEU A 154 20.48 -1.53 5.16
N LYS A 155 19.94 -2.73 4.92
CA LYS A 155 19.37 -3.58 5.99
C LYS A 155 20.45 -4.04 6.97
N ASN A 156 21.60 -4.49 6.46
CA ASN A 156 22.74 -4.91 7.29
C ASN A 156 23.34 -3.75 8.10
N GLU A 157 23.26 -2.52 7.61
CA GLU A 157 23.64 -1.30 8.33
C GLU A 157 22.59 -0.86 9.38
N GLY A 158 21.43 -1.51 9.45
CA GLY A 158 20.34 -1.17 10.36
C GLY A 158 19.50 0.04 9.93
N LYS A 159 19.67 0.53 8.71
CA LYS A 159 18.94 1.70 8.17
C LYS A 159 17.52 1.35 7.75
N ILE A 160 17.30 0.10 7.34
CA ILE A 160 15.97 -0.42 7.01
C ILE A 160 15.80 -1.75 7.73
N ARG A 161 14.59 -2.04 8.20
CA ARG A 161 14.28 -3.30 8.89
C ARG A 161 13.88 -4.39 7.90
N HIS A 162 12.97 -4.07 6.98
CA HIS A 162 12.49 -5.01 5.97
C HIS A 162 12.54 -4.46 4.54
N ILE A 163 12.59 -5.40 3.59
CA ILE A 163 12.68 -5.12 2.15
C ILE A 163 11.40 -5.58 1.47
N GLY A 164 10.84 -4.71 0.63
CA GLY A 164 9.77 -5.05 -0.31
C GLY A 164 10.10 -4.64 -1.74
N LEU A 165 9.30 -5.07 -2.70
CA LEU A 165 9.48 -4.79 -4.12
C LEU A 165 8.17 -4.33 -4.75
N SER A 166 8.22 -3.44 -5.74
CA SER A 166 7.02 -2.96 -6.43
C SER A 166 7.09 -3.12 -7.94
N GLU A 167 5.94 -3.44 -8.55
CA GLU A 167 5.78 -3.71 -9.99
C GLU A 167 6.71 -4.78 -10.52
N ILE A 168 6.63 -5.96 -9.92
CA ILE A 168 7.42 -7.13 -10.30
C ILE A 168 6.55 -8.29 -10.78
N ASN A 169 7.15 -9.30 -11.39
CA ASN A 169 6.52 -10.59 -11.66
C ASN A 169 7.10 -11.71 -10.78
N VAL A 170 6.59 -12.94 -10.93
CA VAL A 170 7.03 -14.12 -10.16
C VAL A 170 8.51 -14.43 -10.38
N ASP A 171 9.02 -14.30 -11.60
CA ASP A 171 10.42 -14.57 -11.92
C ASP A 171 11.36 -13.58 -11.23
N GLN A 172 10.99 -12.30 -11.23
CA GLN A 172 11.72 -11.24 -10.53
C GLN A 172 11.69 -11.42 -9.02
N LEU A 173 10.56 -11.84 -8.44
CA LEU A 173 10.47 -12.21 -7.03
C LEU A 173 11.46 -13.33 -6.70
N GLY A 174 11.43 -14.43 -7.47
CA GLY A 174 12.32 -15.57 -7.27
C GLY A 174 13.80 -15.23 -7.46
N ALA A 175 14.11 -14.28 -8.35
CA ALA A 175 15.48 -13.77 -8.53
C ALA A 175 15.94 -12.94 -7.32
N ALA A 176 15.10 -12.02 -6.83
CA ALA A 176 15.41 -11.20 -5.66
C ALA A 176 15.56 -12.03 -4.38
N GLN A 177 14.75 -13.07 -4.21
CA GLN A 177 14.80 -13.97 -3.05
C GLN A 177 16.09 -14.80 -2.95
N LYS A 178 16.85 -14.94 -4.05
CA LYS A 178 18.20 -15.54 -4.00
C LYS A 178 19.22 -14.62 -3.34
N ILE A 179 18.91 -13.33 -3.20
CA ILE A 179 19.79 -12.30 -2.64
C ILE A 179 19.43 -12.06 -1.18
N THR A 180 18.14 -11.83 -0.89
CA THR A 180 17.65 -11.52 0.45
C THR A 180 16.17 -11.85 0.63
N GLU A 181 15.72 -11.85 1.88
CA GLU A 181 14.31 -12.02 2.22
C GLU A 181 13.48 -10.81 1.74
N ILE A 182 12.39 -11.10 1.04
CA ILE A 182 11.39 -10.12 0.58
C ILE A 182 10.11 -10.35 1.38
N VAL A 183 9.69 -9.36 2.17
CA VAL A 183 8.54 -9.51 3.09
C VAL A 183 7.23 -9.00 2.50
N SER A 184 7.30 -8.20 1.44
CA SER A 184 6.12 -7.68 0.75
C SER A 184 6.38 -7.40 -0.73
N VAL A 185 5.31 -7.47 -1.53
CA VAL A 185 5.26 -6.99 -2.91
C VAL A 185 4.14 -5.97 -3.07
N GLN A 186 4.32 -4.98 -3.95
CA GLN A 186 3.31 -3.94 -4.22
C GLN A 186 3.05 -3.78 -5.72
N ASN A 187 1.89 -4.22 -6.20
CA ASN A 187 1.55 -4.29 -7.63
C ASN A 187 0.14 -3.74 -7.91
N MET A 188 -0.11 -3.37 -9.17
CA MET A 188 -1.47 -3.03 -9.61
C MET A 188 -2.36 -4.26 -9.45
N TYR A 189 -3.43 -4.11 -8.66
CA TYR A 189 -4.41 -5.18 -8.50
C TYR A 189 -5.74 -4.61 -8.00
N ASN A 190 -6.82 -4.91 -8.70
CA ASN A 190 -8.19 -4.60 -8.32
C ASN A 190 -9.16 -5.55 -9.03
N LEU A 191 -10.47 -5.37 -8.81
CA LEU A 191 -11.51 -6.18 -9.45
C LEU A 191 -11.33 -6.33 -10.96
N SER A 192 -10.90 -5.26 -11.64
CA SER A 192 -10.76 -5.21 -13.10
C SER A 192 -9.33 -5.36 -13.62
N ALA A 193 -8.31 -5.30 -12.77
CA ALA A 193 -6.91 -5.42 -13.15
C ALA A 193 -6.28 -6.57 -12.37
N ARG A 194 -6.20 -7.74 -13.01
CA ARG A 194 -5.80 -9.01 -12.38
C ARG A 194 -4.55 -9.63 -12.98
N ASP A 195 -3.75 -8.88 -13.74
CA ASP A 195 -2.50 -9.39 -14.33
C ASP A 195 -1.51 -9.90 -13.27
N ALA A 196 -1.56 -9.36 -12.05
CA ALA A 196 -0.75 -9.79 -10.92
C ALA A 196 -1.29 -11.03 -10.17
N GLU A 197 -2.36 -11.69 -10.66
CA GLU A 197 -2.93 -12.90 -10.04
C GLU A 197 -1.88 -13.99 -9.78
N PRO A 198 -1.00 -14.36 -10.74
CA PRO A 198 0.01 -15.39 -10.49
C PRO A 198 1.02 -14.99 -9.39
N LEU A 199 1.34 -13.69 -9.30
CA LEU A 199 2.20 -13.18 -8.23
C LEU A 199 1.48 -13.24 -6.89
N LEU A 200 0.21 -12.83 -6.84
CA LEU A 200 -0.62 -12.89 -5.64
C LEU A 200 -0.70 -14.32 -5.08
N ASP A 201 -0.96 -15.30 -5.94
CA ASP A 201 -1.02 -16.71 -5.53
C ASP A 201 0.34 -17.18 -4.99
N ALA A 202 1.43 -16.89 -5.70
CA ALA A 202 2.77 -17.24 -5.27
C ALA A 202 3.16 -16.63 -3.91
N VAL A 203 2.82 -15.36 -3.65
CA VAL A 203 3.13 -14.72 -2.36
C VAL A 203 2.17 -15.15 -1.25
N THR A 204 0.95 -15.54 -1.59
CA THR A 204 -0.01 -16.11 -0.63
C THR A 204 0.51 -17.43 -0.07
N GLU A 205 1.00 -18.33 -0.94
CA GLU A 205 1.59 -19.61 -0.51
C GLU A 205 2.83 -19.43 0.38
N GLN A 206 3.59 -18.34 0.15
CA GLN A 206 4.81 -18.03 0.89
C GLN A 206 4.57 -17.20 2.16
N GLY A 207 3.35 -16.69 2.38
CA GLY A 207 3.06 -15.79 3.50
C GLY A 207 3.70 -14.40 3.37
N ILE A 208 3.97 -13.94 2.14
CA ILE A 208 4.53 -12.62 1.82
C ILE A 208 3.40 -11.63 1.60
N GLY A 209 3.49 -10.42 2.18
CA GLY A 209 2.43 -9.42 2.09
C GLY A 209 2.23 -8.93 0.65
N PHE A 210 0.99 -8.82 0.18
CA PHE A 210 0.65 -8.25 -1.11
C PHE A 210 -0.08 -6.92 -0.92
N ILE A 211 0.52 -5.83 -1.38
CA ILE A 211 -0.01 -4.47 -1.26
C ILE A 211 -0.60 -4.05 -2.62
N PRO A 212 -1.93 -4.05 -2.82
CA PRO A 212 -2.52 -3.62 -4.09
C PRO A 212 -2.54 -2.10 -4.18
N TRP A 213 -1.99 -1.54 -5.26
CA TRP A 213 -2.22 -0.12 -5.58
C TRP A 213 -3.29 0.03 -6.67
N PHE A 214 -3.89 1.22 -6.70
CA PHE A 214 -5.13 1.49 -7.45
C PHE A 214 -6.33 0.59 -7.08
N PRO A 215 -6.61 0.36 -5.77
CA PRO A 215 -7.60 -0.62 -5.34
C PRO A 215 -9.05 -0.23 -5.68
N LEU A 216 -9.32 1.07 -5.84
CA LEU A 216 -10.67 1.60 -6.03
C LEU A 216 -11.09 1.74 -7.51
N ALA A 217 -10.21 1.35 -8.45
CA ALA A 217 -10.54 1.42 -9.86
C ALA A 217 -11.48 0.27 -10.23
N ALA A 218 -12.78 0.59 -10.20
CA ALA A 218 -13.84 -0.34 -10.57
C ALA A 218 -14.33 -0.18 -12.02
N GLY A 219 -13.94 0.90 -12.71
CA GLY A 219 -14.34 1.12 -14.11
C GLY A 219 -15.87 1.02 -14.30
N PRO A 220 -16.36 0.41 -15.40
CA PRO A 220 -17.79 0.18 -15.66
C PRO A 220 -18.54 -0.63 -14.59
N LEU A 221 -17.85 -1.33 -13.69
CA LEU A 221 -18.48 -2.15 -12.64
C LEU A 221 -19.20 -1.30 -11.59
N ALA A 222 -18.72 -0.07 -11.37
CA ALA A 222 -19.34 0.92 -10.49
C ALA A 222 -20.44 1.75 -11.18
N ALA A 223 -20.85 1.40 -12.41
CA ALA A 223 -21.99 2.03 -13.06
C ALA A 223 -23.28 1.82 -12.24
N PRO A 224 -24.31 2.69 -12.39
CA PRO A 224 -25.53 2.66 -11.57
C PRO A 224 -26.26 1.31 -11.51
N ASP A 225 -26.16 0.49 -12.56
CA ASP A 225 -26.78 -0.86 -12.62
C ASP A 225 -25.75 -2.01 -12.58
N GLY A 226 -24.48 -1.67 -12.34
CA GLY A 226 -23.38 -2.63 -12.28
C GLY A 226 -23.51 -3.57 -11.07
N PRO A 227 -22.96 -4.79 -11.15
CA PRO A 227 -23.01 -5.75 -10.05
C PRO A 227 -22.39 -5.22 -8.76
N LEU A 228 -21.35 -4.39 -8.85
CA LEU A 228 -20.72 -3.76 -7.69
C LEU A 228 -21.67 -2.78 -6.99
N GLN A 229 -22.42 -1.96 -7.73
CA GLN A 229 -23.37 -1.01 -7.16
C GLN A 229 -24.57 -1.70 -6.50
N ARG A 230 -25.08 -2.78 -7.11
CA ARG A 230 -26.23 -3.52 -6.57
C ARG A 230 -25.88 -4.20 -5.25
N ILE A 231 -24.78 -4.95 -5.21
CA ILE A 231 -24.34 -5.62 -3.98
C ILE A 231 -23.95 -4.57 -2.92
N ALA A 232 -23.37 -3.43 -3.32
CA ALA A 232 -23.00 -2.38 -2.37
C ALA A 232 -24.23 -1.84 -1.63
N ALA A 233 -25.36 -1.67 -2.34
CA ALA A 233 -26.62 -1.23 -1.74
C ALA A 233 -27.20 -2.27 -0.75
N GLU A 234 -26.99 -3.57 -0.98
CA GLU A 234 -27.42 -4.62 -0.05
C GLU A 234 -26.64 -4.60 1.29
N HIS A 235 -25.44 -4.00 1.29
CA HIS A 235 -24.59 -3.81 2.47
C HIS A 235 -24.66 -2.39 3.07
N ASP A 236 -25.58 -1.53 2.60
CA ASP A 236 -25.61 -0.09 2.94
C ASP A 236 -24.24 0.60 2.75
N ALA A 237 -23.50 0.16 1.72
CA ALA A 237 -22.10 0.53 1.46
C ALA A 237 -21.92 1.22 0.10
N THR A 238 -20.74 1.81 -0.10
CA THR A 238 -20.34 2.35 -1.41
C THR A 238 -19.65 1.29 -2.27
N PRO A 239 -19.64 1.44 -3.61
CA PRO A 239 -18.88 0.55 -4.49
C PRO A 239 -17.39 0.48 -4.14
N SER A 240 -16.81 1.59 -3.66
CA SER A 240 -15.42 1.65 -3.22
C SER A 240 -15.18 0.80 -1.97
N GLN A 241 -16.10 0.85 -0.99
CA GLN A 241 -16.02 -0.03 0.18
C GLN A 241 -16.13 -1.50 -0.20
N LEU A 242 -17.05 -1.83 -1.10
CA LEU A 242 -17.23 -3.21 -1.54
C LEU A 242 -16.02 -3.76 -2.31
N ALA A 243 -15.37 -2.91 -3.13
CA ALA A 243 -14.12 -3.27 -3.81
C ALA A 243 -12.98 -3.54 -2.81
N LEU A 244 -12.86 -2.75 -1.74
CA LEU A 244 -11.89 -2.99 -0.67
C LEU A 244 -12.19 -4.27 0.11
N ALA A 245 -13.46 -4.53 0.43
CA ALA A 245 -13.89 -5.76 1.09
C ALA A 245 -13.59 -7.01 0.23
N TRP A 246 -13.78 -6.91 -1.09
CA TRP A 246 -13.40 -7.95 -2.05
C TRP A 246 -11.90 -8.23 -2.02
N LEU A 247 -11.05 -7.19 -2.03
CA LEU A 247 -9.60 -7.36 -1.91
C LEU A 247 -9.22 -8.06 -0.59
N LEU A 248 -9.79 -7.62 0.53
CA LEU A 248 -9.52 -8.23 1.84
C LEU A 248 -9.92 -9.71 1.89
N LYS A 249 -11.01 -10.08 1.20
CA LYS A 249 -11.46 -11.47 1.10
C LYS A 249 -10.60 -12.32 0.15
N ARG A 250 -10.06 -11.73 -0.93
CA ARG A 250 -9.33 -12.46 -1.99
C ARG A 250 -8.14 -13.27 -1.47
N SER A 251 -7.37 -12.75 -0.51
CA SER A 251 -6.21 -13.46 0.03
C SER A 251 -5.91 -13.01 1.46
N PRO A 252 -5.48 -13.90 2.38
CA PRO A 252 -5.09 -13.52 3.73
C PRO A 252 -3.86 -12.60 3.79
N VAL A 253 -3.04 -12.56 2.74
CA VAL A 253 -1.85 -11.70 2.66
C VAL A 253 -2.13 -10.36 1.97
N MET A 254 -3.38 -10.09 1.57
CA MET A 254 -3.76 -8.82 0.93
C MET A 254 -3.76 -7.67 1.95
N LEU A 255 -3.08 -6.58 1.61
CA LEU A 255 -2.87 -5.38 2.44
C LEU A 255 -3.28 -4.08 1.72
N PRO A 256 -4.57 -3.82 1.45
CA PRO A 256 -5.00 -2.64 0.71
C PRO A 256 -4.65 -1.34 1.43
N ILE A 257 -4.21 -0.34 0.66
CA ILE A 257 -3.78 0.98 1.15
C ILE A 257 -4.54 2.11 0.43
N PRO A 258 -5.89 2.21 0.55
CA PRO A 258 -6.63 3.29 -0.08
C PRO A 258 -6.12 4.66 0.39
N GLY A 259 -5.89 5.56 -0.57
CA GLY A 259 -5.37 6.90 -0.30
C GLY A 259 -6.41 7.98 -0.57
N THR A 260 -6.43 9.01 0.26
CA THR A 260 -7.30 10.19 0.11
C THR A 260 -6.68 11.41 0.79
N SER A 261 -7.17 12.61 0.45
CA SER A 261 -6.83 13.89 1.08
C SER A 261 -8.00 14.49 1.86
N LYS A 262 -9.05 13.72 2.13
CA LYS A 262 -10.25 14.17 2.86
C LYS A 262 -10.63 13.18 3.95
N VAL A 263 -10.90 13.69 5.15
CA VAL A 263 -11.28 12.87 6.32
C VAL A 263 -12.54 12.04 6.05
N ALA A 264 -13.56 12.63 5.42
CA ALA A 264 -14.81 11.92 5.12
C ALA A 264 -14.59 10.68 4.22
N HIS A 265 -13.76 10.81 3.18
CA HIS A 265 -13.43 9.67 2.32
C HIS A 265 -12.55 8.63 3.04
N LEU A 266 -11.72 9.06 4.00
CA LEU A 266 -10.93 8.14 4.80
C LEU A 266 -11.85 7.28 5.67
N GLU A 267 -12.80 7.89 6.36
CA GLU A 267 -13.77 7.19 7.19
C GLU A 267 -14.58 6.18 6.38
N GLU A 268 -15.03 6.58 5.18
CA GLU A 268 -15.68 5.68 4.23
C GLU A 268 -14.77 4.49 3.87
N ASN A 269 -13.55 4.74 3.42
CA ASN A 269 -12.60 3.69 3.02
C ASN A 269 -12.29 2.72 4.16
N VAL A 270 -12.07 3.21 5.39
CA VAL A 270 -11.71 2.37 6.52
C VAL A 270 -12.88 1.52 7.00
N ALA A 271 -14.12 2.02 6.90
CA ALA A 271 -15.33 1.27 7.23
C ALA A 271 -15.52 0.01 6.34
N ALA A 272 -14.88 -0.07 5.17
CA ALA A 272 -14.86 -1.27 4.34
C ALA A 272 -14.33 -2.52 5.07
N ALA A 273 -13.48 -2.35 6.08
CA ALA A 273 -12.96 -3.44 6.91
C ALA A 273 -14.06 -4.21 7.67
N GLN A 274 -15.23 -3.62 7.84
CA GLN A 274 -16.36 -4.21 8.57
C GLN A 274 -17.33 -4.97 7.66
N ILE A 275 -17.16 -4.87 6.34
CA ILE A 275 -18.01 -5.55 5.36
C ILE A 275 -17.53 -6.99 5.21
N THR A 276 -18.46 -7.95 5.36
CA THR A 276 -18.19 -9.36 5.13
C THR A 276 -18.97 -9.83 3.91
N LEU A 277 -18.26 -10.08 2.82
CA LEU A 277 -18.84 -10.68 1.61
C LEU A 277 -19.12 -12.17 1.85
N SER A 278 -20.28 -12.63 1.41
CA SER A 278 -20.57 -14.05 1.18
C SER A 278 -19.73 -14.61 0.03
N ASP A 279 -19.66 -15.92 -0.10
CA ASP A 279 -18.91 -16.57 -1.19
C ASP A 279 -19.56 -16.28 -2.54
N ASP A 280 -20.89 -16.30 -2.61
CA ASP A 280 -21.64 -15.98 -3.83
C ASP A 280 -21.43 -14.53 -4.30
N GLU A 281 -21.41 -13.57 -3.37
CA GLU A 281 -21.11 -12.16 -3.69
C GLU A 281 -19.68 -12.00 -4.19
N PHE A 282 -18.72 -12.65 -3.52
CA PHE A 282 -17.32 -12.62 -3.92
C PHE A 282 -17.14 -13.19 -5.34
N GLU A 283 -17.72 -14.35 -5.64
CA GLU A 283 -17.64 -14.97 -6.97
C GLU A 283 -18.34 -14.12 -8.03
N THR A 284 -19.49 -13.54 -7.71
CA THR A 284 -20.21 -12.63 -8.62
C THR A 284 -19.36 -11.42 -9.00
N LEU A 285 -18.73 -10.78 -8.02
CA LEU A 285 -17.83 -9.64 -8.24
C LEU A 285 -16.57 -10.05 -9.01
N SER A 286 -15.97 -11.19 -8.66
CA SER A 286 -14.79 -11.76 -9.32
C SER A 286 -15.05 -12.03 -10.80
N ALA A 287 -16.20 -12.62 -11.13
CA ALA A 287 -16.61 -12.92 -12.50
C ALA A 287 -16.89 -11.64 -13.30
N ALA A 288 -17.55 -10.66 -12.69
CA ALA A 288 -17.81 -9.37 -13.32
C ALA A 288 -16.51 -8.61 -13.64
N GLY A 289 -15.55 -8.65 -12.71
CA GLY A 289 -14.23 -8.05 -12.87
C GLY A 289 -13.43 -8.64 -14.04
N ALA A 290 -13.40 -9.96 -14.15
CA ALA A 290 -12.69 -10.67 -15.22
C ALA A 290 -13.29 -10.45 -16.62
N GLN A 291 -14.56 -10.08 -16.73
CA GLN A 291 -15.20 -9.79 -18.02
C GLN A 291 -14.80 -8.43 -18.60
N GLN A 292 -14.19 -7.55 -17.81
CA GLN A 292 -13.75 -6.21 -18.25
C GLN A 292 -12.29 -6.20 -18.76
N THR A 293 -11.54 -7.29 -18.59
CA THR A 293 -10.15 -7.44 -19.06
C THR A 293 -10.01 -8.02 -20.47
N GLY A 294 -11.13 -8.44 -21.10
CA GLY A 294 -11.17 -9.00 -22.46
C GLY A 294 -11.66 -7.99 -23.48
#